data_AF-A0A2V9I1J9-F1
#
_entry.id   AF-A0A2V9I1J9-F1
#
_cell.length_a   1.000
_cell.length_b   1.000
_cell.length_c   1.000
_cell.angle_alpha   90.00
_cell.angle_beta   90.00
_cell.angle_gamma   90.00
#
_symmetry.space_group_name_H-M   'P 1'
#
loop_
_entity.id
_entity.type
_entity.pdbx_description
1 polymer ?
#
loop_
_entity_poly.entity_id
_entity_poly.type
_entity_poly.pdbx_seq_one_letter_code
_entity_poly.pdbx_strand_id
1 'polypeptide(L)'
;MNIATEQRRAEDLLQENRLYRQTALQEGDTGLASVLDELERVLLDVAHSPEQVTPAQLEAIQKKIAGRGILFKVRVVNKELQQRQEATKPAPAQKDATTRERNKV
;
A
#
# COMPACT_ATOMS: atom_id res chain seq x y z
N MET A 1 -5.26 -20.94 18.14
CA MET A 1 -4.16 -20.00 17.84
C MET A 1 -4.61 -18.63 18.25
N ASN A 2 -3.79 -17.89 19.01
CA ASN A 2 -4.11 -16.51 19.38
C ASN A 2 -3.68 -15.58 18.23
N ILE A 3 -4.60 -14.70 17.78
CA ILE A 3 -4.38 -13.72 16.72
C ILE A 3 -4.73 -12.28 17.16
N ALA A 4 -4.80 -12.01 18.47
CA ALA A 4 -5.17 -10.69 18.99
C ALA A 4 -4.27 -9.55 18.48
N THR A 5 -2.99 -9.84 18.25
CA THR A 5 -2.04 -8.86 17.69
C THR A 5 -2.40 -8.50 16.24
N GLU A 6 -2.74 -9.51 15.44
CA GLU A 6 -3.14 -9.37 14.04
C GLU A 6 -4.48 -8.67 13.91
N GLN A 7 -5.41 -8.97 14.81
CA GLN A 7 -6.71 -8.28 14.91
C GLN A 7 -6.51 -6.78 15.13
N ARG A 8 -5.72 -6.41 16.14
CA ARG A 8 -5.44 -5.01 16.46
C ARG A 8 -4.73 -4.29 15.31
N ARG A 9 -3.75 -4.96 14.69
CA ARG A 9 -3.07 -4.42 13.51
C ARG A 9 -4.03 -4.23 12.34
N ALA A 10 -5.01 -5.12 12.16
CA ALA A 10 -6.01 -4.99 11.12
C ALA A 10 -6.94 -3.81 11.36
N GLU A 11 -7.29 -3.52 12.63
CA GLU A 11 -8.06 -2.33 13.02
C GLU A 11 -7.32 -1.02 12.71
N ASP A 12 -6.03 -0.95 13.07
CA ASP A 12 -5.20 0.23 12.79
C ASP A 12 -5.11 0.48 11.27
N LEU A 13 -4.81 -0.58 10.50
CA LEU A 13 -4.72 -0.50 9.04
C LEU A 13 -6.07 -0.16 8.39
N LEU A 14 -7.20 -0.54 9.00
CA LEU A 14 -8.53 -0.23 8.48
C LEU A 14 -8.78 1.28 8.47
N GLN A 15 -8.38 1.98 9.54
CA GLN A 15 -8.55 3.43 9.63
C GLN A 15 -7.71 4.15 8.56
N GLU A 16 -6.44 3.77 8.42
CA GLU A 16 -5.56 4.33 7.39
C GLU A 16 -6.06 4.03 5.98
N ASN A 17 -6.49 2.79 5.73
CA ASN A 17 -7.00 2.37 4.42
C ASN A 17 -8.19 3.23 3.97
N ARG A 18 -9.14 3.52 4.87
CA ARG A 18 -10.29 4.38 4.58
C ARG A 18 -9.88 5.80 4.19
N LEU A 19 -8.88 6.35 4.89
CA LEU A 19 -8.34 7.67 4.57
C LEU A 19 -7.72 7.68 3.17
N TYR A 20 -6.82 6.73 2.87
CA TYR A 20 -6.20 6.64 1.54
C TYR A 20 -7.22 6.39 0.43
N ARG A 21 -8.27 5.61 0.70
CA ARG A 21 -9.34 5.36 -0.27
C ARG A 21 -10.10 6.65 -0.58
N GLN A 22 -10.39 7.45 0.43
CA GLN A 22 -11.02 8.75 0.26
C GLN A 22 -10.16 9.69 -0.60
N THR A 23 -8.86 9.75 -0.33
CA THR A 23 -7.91 10.53 -1.15
C THR A 23 -7.88 10.04 -2.60
N ALA A 24 -7.77 8.74 -2.83
CA ALA A 24 -7.77 8.15 -4.17
C ALA A 24 -9.06 8.49 -4.95
N LEU A 25 -10.21 8.49 -4.28
CA LEU A 25 -11.48 8.90 -4.88
C LEU A 25 -11.51 10.40 -5.23
N GLN A 26 -10.96 11.25 -4.36
CA GLN A 26 -10.86 12.70 -4.60
C GLN A 26 -9.93 13.03 -5.78
N GLU A 27 -8.85 12.28 -5.92
CA GLU A 27 -7.88 12.41 -7.01
C GLU A 27 -8.35 11.75 -8.32
N GLY A 28 -9.45 11.01 -8.30
CA GLY A 28 -9.98 10.28 -9.45
C GLY A 28 -9.21 9.00 -9.79
N ASP A 29 -8.31 8.53 -8.91
CA ASP A 29 -7.60 7.25 -9.07
C ASP A 29 -8.54 6.08 -8.68
N THR A 30 -9.47 5.76 -9.59
CA THR A 30 -10.47 4.71 -9.39
C THR A 30 -9.84 3.32 -9.24
N GLY A 31 -8.68 3.10 -9.85
CA GLY A 31 -7.93 1.84 -9.74
C GLY A 31 -7.42 1.62 -8.32
N LEU A 32 -6.73 2.63 -7.77
CA LEU A 32 -6.27 2.60 -6.38
C LEU A 32 -7.44 2.52 -5.40
N ALA A 33 -8.50 3.31 -5.61
CA ALA A 33 -9.69 3.28 -4.76
C ALA A 33 -10.36 1.90 -4.71
N SER A 34 -10.41 1.18 -5.84
CA SER A 34 -10.95 -0.19 -5.92
C SER A 34 -10.07 -1.19 -5.17
N VAL A 35 -8.74 -1.09 -5.28
CA VAL A 35 -7.84 -1.97 -4.53
C VAL A 35 -7.98 -1.73 -3.03
N LEU A 36 -8.09 -0.46 -2.61
CA LEU A 36 -8.26 -0.11 -1.21
C LEU A 36 -9.61 -0.59 -0.66
N ASP A 37 -10.70 -0.51 -1.43
CA ASP A 37 -12.01 -1.06 -1.05
C ASP A 37 -11.96 -2.58 -0.83
N GLU A 38 -11.26 -3.32 -1.70
CA GLU A 38 -11.11 -4.75 -1.54
C GLU A 38 -10.24 -5.13 -0.34
N LEU A 39 -9.19 -4.34 -0.06
CA LEU A 39 -8.35 -4.50 1.12
C LEU A 39 -9.14 -4.20 2.41
N GLU A 40 -10.00 -3.18 2.42
CA GLU A 40 -10.87 -2.85 3.57
C GLU A 40 -11.70 -4.07 4.01
N ARG A 41 -12.29 -4.79 3.05
CA ARG A 41 -13.12 -5.97 3.34
C ARG A 41 -12.34 -7.09 4.01
N VAL A 42 -11.10 -7.30 3.59
CA VAL A 42 -10.22 -8.30 4.21
C VAL A 42 -9.78 -7.85 5.62
N LEU A 43 -9.43 -6.58 5.79
CA LEU A 43 -9.06 -6.04 7.09
C LEU A 43 -10.23 -6.15 8.09
N LEU A 44 -11.46 -5.86 7.66
CA LEU A 44 -12.67 -6.03 8.47
C LEU A 44 -12.87 -7.49 8.92
N ASP A 45 -12.65 -8.45 8.02
CA ASP A 45 -12.78 -9.87 8.38
C ASP A 45 -11.80 -10.27 9.48
N VAL A 46 -10.54 -9.79 9.39
CA VAL A 46 -9.50 -10.09 10.38
C VAL A 46 -9.75 -9.34 11.69
N ALA A 47 -10.12 -8.06 11.62
CA ALA A 47 -10.43 -7.23 12.78
C ALA A 47 -11.63 -7.74 13.59
N HIS A 48 -12.63 -8.34 12.93
CA HIS A 48 -13.79 -8.91 13.61
C HIS A 48 -13.68 -10.43 13.84
N SER A 49 -12.52 -11.03 13.58
CA SER A 49 -12.28 -12.42 13.93
C SER A 49 -12.10 -12.59 15.44
N PRO A 50 -12.49 -13.74 16.02
CA PRO A 50 -12.24 -14.01 17.43
C PRO A 50 -10.73 -14.03 17.71
N GLU A 51 -10.31 -13.56 18.88
CA GLU A 51 -8.88 -13.59 19.30
C GLU A 51 -8.29 -15.01 19.24
N GLN A 52 -9.13 -16.01 19.50
CA GLN A 52 -8.79 -17.43 19.42
C GLN A 52 -9.40 -18.04 18.15
N VAL A 53 -8.56 -18.37 17.18
CA VAL A 53 -8.98 -19.06 15.94
C VAL A 53 -8.49 -20.50 15.88
N THR A 54 -9.31 -21.35 15.28
CA THR A 54 -8.92 -22.72 14.89
C THR A 54 -8.10 -22.70 13.60
N PRO A 55 -7.31 -23.74 13.32
CA PRO A 55 -6.57 -23.85 12.05
C PRO A 55 -7.49 -23.74 10.82
N ALA A 56 -8.69 -24.32 10.87
CA ALA A 56 -9.67 -24.26 9.79
C ALA A 56 -10.19 -22.83 9.56
N GLN A 57 -10.42 -22.06 10.63
CA GLN A 57 -10.80 -20.64 10.53
C GLN A 57 -9.68 -19.80 9.92
N LEU A 58 -8.44 -20.04 10.32
CA LEU A 58 -7.28 -19.37 9.74
C LEU A 58 -7.14 -19.69 8.24
N GLU A 59 -7.31 -20.95 7.86
CA GLU A 59 -7.28 -21.38 6.46
C GLU A 59 -8.40 -20.70 5.64
N ALA A 60 -9.59 -20.55 6.20
CA ALA A 60 -10.69 -19.83 5.55
C ALA A 60 -10.34 -18.34 5.30
N ILE A 61 -9.72 -17.68 6.27
CA ILE A 61 -9.22 -16.30 6.12
C ILE A 61 -8.17 -16.25 5.01
N GLN A 62 -7.18 -17.15 5.01
CA GLN A 62 -6.14 -17.22 3.98
C GLN A 62 -6.71 -17.45 2.58
N LYS A 63 -7.68 -18.37 2.44
CA LYS A 63 -8.37 -18.63 1.16
C LYS A 63 -9.14 -17.40 0.67
N LYS A 64 -9.76 -16.64 1.57
CA LYS A 64 -10.48 -15.41 1.21
C LYS A 64 -9.52 -14.33 0.69
N ILE A 65 -8.36 -14.17 1.34
CA ILE A 65 -7.30 -13.26 0.89
C ILE A 65 -6.78 -13.67 -0.49
N ALA A 66 -6.48 -14.97 -0.66
CA ALA A 66 -5.96 -15.52 -1.91
C ALA A 66 -6.98 -15.43 -3.06
N GLY A 67 -8.25 -15.78 -2.81
CA GLY A 67 -9.31 -15.77 -3.82
C GLY A 67 -9.63 -14.37 -4.35
N ARG A 68 -9.37 -13.32 -3.57
CA ARG A 68 -9.50 -11.91 -4.01
C ARG A 68 -8.24 -11.38 -4.71
N GLY A 69 -7.12 -12.12 -4.67
CA GLY A 69 -5.85 -11.70 -5.24
C GLY A 69 -5.24 -10.46 -4.57
N ILE A 70 -5.62 -10.17 -3.31
CA ILE A 70 -5.25 -8.92 -2.61
C ILE A 70 -3.75 -8.73 -2.55
N LEU A 71 -2.99 -9.77 -2.20
CA LEU A 71 -1.54 -9.69 -2.07
C LEU A 71 -0.86 -9.30 -3.40
N PHE A 72 -1.40 -9.77 -4.52
CA PHE A 72 -0.89 -9.40 -5.83
C PHE A 72 -1.22 -7.93 -6.16
N LYS A 73 -2.47 -7.51 -5.96
CA LYS A 73 -2.92 -6.13 -6.20
C LYS A 73 -2.14 -5.11 -5.37
N VAL A 74 -1.95 -5.38 -4.08
CA VAL A 74 -1.12 -4.54 -3.19
C VAL A 74 0.32 -4.45 -3.68
N ARG A 75 0.89 -5.57 -4.17
CA ARG A 75 2.25 -5.58 -4.72
C ARG A 75 2.37 -4.74 -6.00
N VAL A 76 1.36 -4.76 -6.87
CA VAL A 76 1.31 -3.95 -8.08
C VAL A 76 1.21 -2.47 -7.71
N VAL A 77 0.27 -2.10 -6.84
CA VAL A 77 0.11 -0.72 -6.37
C VAL A 77 1.39 -0.19 -5.71
N ASN A 78 2.07 -0.99 -4.89
CA ASN A 78 3.33 -0.60 -4.28
C ASN A 78 4.43 -0.34 -5.34
N LYS A 79 4.51 -1.18 -6.37
CA LYS A 79 5.45 -0.95 -7.49
C LYS A 79 5.11 0.33 -8.26
N GLU A 80 3.84 0.57 -8.55
CA GLU A 80 3.40 1.79 -9.24
C GLU A 80 3.70 3.04 -8.40
N LEU A 81 3.45 3.01 -7.09
CA LEU A 81 3.79 4.10 -6.17
C LEU A 81 5.31 4.35 -6.12
N GLN A 82 6.13 3.30 -6.10
CA GLN A 82 7.59 3.44 -6.14
C GLN A 82 8.05 4.09 -7.44
N GLN A 83 7.51 3.66 -8.59
CA GLN A 83 7.82 4.26 -9.89
C GLN A 83 7.41 5.74 -9.97
N ARG A 84 6.22 6.08 -9.45
CA ARG A 84 5.76 7.48 -9.36
C ARG A 84 6.70 8.33 -8.48
N GLN A 85 7.16 7.79 -7.35
CA GLN A 85 8.14 8.47 -6.49
C GLN A 85 9.48 8.69 -7.18
N GLU A 86 9.98 7.70 -7.95
CA GLU A 86 11.21 7.82 -8.73
C GLU A 86 11.10 8.88 -9.83
N ALA A 87 9.96 8.95 -10.52
CA ALA A 87 9.71 9.94 -11.55
C ALA A 87 9.56 11.38 -11.00
N THR A 88 9.17 11.52 -9.73
CA THR A 88 8.97 12.82 -9.07
C THR A 88 10.21 13.26 -8.27
N LYS A 89 11.22 12.40 -8.11
CA LYS A 89 12.50 12.80 -7.49
C LYS A 89 13.19 13.81 -8.42
N PRO A 90 13.50 15.04 -7.96
CA PRO A 90 14.29 15.97 -8.75
C PRO A 90 15.65 15.35 -9.04
N ALA A 91 16.08 15.41 -10.31
CA ALA A 91 17.39 14.91 -10.73
C ALA A 91 18.49 15.50 -9.82
N PRO A 92 19.51 14.71 -9.42
CA PRO A 92 20.66 15.27 -8.74
C PRO A 92 21.23 16.36 -9.64
N ALA A 93 21.31 17.59 -9.11
CA ALA A 93 21.78 18.75 -9.83
C ALA A 93 23.07 18.39 -10.59
N GLN A 94 22.95 18.32 -11.92
CA GLN A 94 24.08 18.22 -12.83
C GLN A 94 24.98 19.42 -12.52
N LYS A 95 26.08 19.16 -11.81
CA LYS A 95 27.21 20.07 -11.71
C LYS A 95 27.94 20.05 -13.04
N ASP A 96 27.30 20.52 -14.10
CA ASP A 96 27.92 20.69 -15.40
C ASP A 96 28.49 22.12 -15.51
N ALA A 97 29.81 22.16 -15.45
CA ALA A 97 30.70 23.00 -16.25
C ALA A 97 30.60 24.55 -16.18
N THR A 98 31.57 25.16 -15.47
CA THR A 98 32.35 26.30 -16.00
C THR A 98 33.72 26.38 -15.31
N THR A 99 34.65 25.51 -15.71
CA THR A 99 36.09 25.83 -15.67
C THR A 99 36.64 25.61 -17.08
N ARG A 100 36.21 26.47 -18.00
CA ARG A 100 36.97 26.77 -19.23
C ARG A 100 37.15 28.26 -19.31
N GLU A 101 38.42 28.64 -19.38
CA GLU A 101 38.94 29.87 -19.97
C GLU A 101 38.34 31.21 -19.52
N ARG A 102 39.01 31.82 -18.54
CA ARG A 102 39.36 33.24 -18.66
C ARG A 102 40.60 33.54 -17.84
N ASN A 103 41.79 33.31 -18.41
CA ASN A 103 42.94 34.13 -18.07
C ASN A 103 43.70 34.45 -19.36
N LYS A 104 43.38 35.60 -19.92
CA LYS A 104 44.14 36.30 -20.93
C LYS A 104 44.18 37.76 -20.50
N VAL A 105 45.25 38.14 -19.80
CA VAL A 105 45.93 39.45 -19.83
C VAL A 105 47.28 39.29 -19.12
#